data_AF-A0A7S2P286-F1
#
_entry.id   AF-A0A7S2P286-F1
#
_cell.length_a   1.000
_cell.length_b   1.000
_cell.length_c   1.000
_cell.angle_alpha   90.00
_cell.angle_beta   90.00
_cell.angle_gamma   90.00
#
_symmetry.space_group_name_H-M   'P 1'
#
loop_
_entity.id
_entity.type
_entity.pdbx_description
1 polymer ?
#
loop_
_entity_poly.entity_id
_entity_poly.type
_entity_poly.pdbx_seq_one_letter_code
_entity_poly.pdbx_strand_id
1 'polypeptide(L)'
;MTDESNKKRKAASELPMREATKSVLFAKIDVDSDEKPTLKKGVRSVKACSHGGRRKKQIADEFPPDIVQTVRLALFQQTETLQCGANLVRNLTAQNLIPPESIARELMDVIKSFHYKNPLRTTFAGLYASALVSASARLVRRNGSAVFGPSSWDDVEVLMSQSTDRAVASAGIRLTHELQAAACGAKLLSLLLKTELLDFNLSSTDFDFNSEPLRARPTVAVLKKQGLRNVLKTATRHATKCLVRHAKYLLDSDIDMPPSSHPNHVACCAAEAKTCLDNLGSVICYTAWLLCAEERVSIEHNSSAFVIRDAFLSELSLCDDTLPKATSKKKKMFITKLKLRFLLSLLEEFAFPLQDMVASLIELEVELDSFGTEQLARKSSASSTSKILLENGHNSNHIALTMMSSNDIYEVEAVVGHRHKDGNEEYLIKWKDYSEDENTWEPTHNLDEGALEEAKVYRNRQVARQLSLEGQKIENDRS
;
A
#
# COMPACT_ATOMS: atom_id res chain seq x y z
N MET A 1 -65.83 -36.46 9.16
CA MET A 1 -66.08 -35.01 9.14
C MET A 1 -64.99 -34.30 9.93
N THR A 2 -63.79 -34.42 9.39
CA THR A 2 -62.49 -34.06 10.00
C THR A 2 -61.62 -33.45 8.91
N ASP A 3 -62.19 -32.53 8.12
CA ASP A 3 -61.59 -32.16 6.83
C ASP A 3 -61.84 -30.70 6.37
N GLU A 4 -62.30 -29.81 7.25
CA GLU A 4 -62.62 -28.42 6.87
C GLU A 4 -61.89 -27.33 7.68
N SER A 5 -61.19 -27.69 8.76
CA SER A 5 -60.43 -26.75 9.59
C SER A 5 -58.90 -26.79 9.37
N ASN A 6 -58.40 -27.70 8.54
CA ASN A 6 -56.96 -27.76 8.15
C ASN A 6 -56.66 -27.21 6.74
N LYS A 7 -57.68 -26.75 6.00
CA LYS A 7 -57.53 -26.22 4.63
C LYS A 7 -57.17 -24.72 4.56
N LYS A 8 -57.14 -24.01 5.69
CA LYS A 8 -56.75 -22.57 5.77
C LYS A 8 -55.35 -22.30 6.33
N ARG A 9 -54.57 -23.32 6.72
CA ARG A 9 -53.20 -23.14 7.25
C ARG A 9 -52.08 -23.71 6.37
N LYS A 10 -52.40 -24.24 5.19
CA LYS A 10 -51.41 -24.86 4.27
C LYS A 10 -51.45 -24.28 2.84
N ALA A 11 -51.89 -23.03 2.69
CA ALA A 11 -51.99 -22.31 1.41
C ALA A 11 -51.31 -20.92 1.43
N ALA A 12 -50.34 -20.70 2.32
CA ALA A 12 -49.56 -19.45 2.39
C ALA A 12 -48.04 -19.68 2.23
N SER A 13 -47.63 -20.87 1.77
CA SER A 13 -46.23 -21.20 1.49
C SER A 13 -46.16 -22.07 0.24
N GLU A 14 -46.22 -21.45 -0.95
CA GLU A 14 -45.60 -21.97 -2.19
C GLU A 14 -45.93 -21.05 -3.39
N LEU A 15 -44.88 -20.35 -3.86
CA LEU A 15 -44.65 -19.82 -5.22
C LEU A 15 -45.37 -18.52 -5.68
N PRO A 16 -44.78 -17.70 -6.59
CA PRO A 16 -43.40 -17.65 -7.08
C PRO A 16 -42.72 -16.28 -6.89
N MET A 17 -41.50 -16.30 -6.37
CA MET A 17 -40.48 -15.27 -6.62
C MET A 17 -40.19 -15.24 -8.14
N ARG A 18 -40.89 -14.39 -8.90
CA ARG A 18 -40.55 -13.93 -10.27
C ARG A 18 -41.67 -13.00 -10.76
N GLU A 19 -41.63 -11.71 -10.39
CA GLU A 19 -42.18 -10.60 -11.21
C GLU A 19 -42.03 -9.17 -10.65
N ALA A 20 -41.35 -8.95 -9.51
CA ALA A 20 -41.11 -7.59 -8.98
C ALA A 20 -39.63 -7.16 -8.93
N THR A 21 -38.74 -7.85 -9.67
CA THR A 21 -37.29 -7.55 -9.77
C THR A 21 -36.81 -7.40 -11.22
N LYS A 22 -37.62 -6.79 -12.09
CA LYS A 22 -37.23 -6.46 -13.48
C LYS A 22 -37.39 -4.98 -13.87
N SER A 23 -37.34 -4.08 -12.90
CA SER A 23 -37.20 -2.65 -13.16
C SER A 23 -36.01 -2.11 -12.37
N VAL A 24 -35.04 -1.52 -13.09
CA VAL A 24 -33.77 -0.93 -12.62
C VAL A 24 -32.55 -1.85 -12.79
N LEU A 25 -32.33 -2.31 -14.03
CA LEU A 25 -31.02 -2.46 -14.69
C LEU A 25 -31.30 -2.79 -16.17
N PHE A 26 -30.40 -2.36 -17.06
CA PHE A 26 -30.52 -2.31 -18.53
C PHE A 26 -31.19 -1.06 -19.11
N ALA A 27 -30.51 0.08 -19.01
CA ALA A 27 -30.54 1.01 -20.13
C ALA A 27 -29.80 0.33 -21.30
N LYS A 28 -30.57 -0.15 -22.28
CA LYS A 28 -30.07 -0.60 -23.58
C LYS A 28 -29.24 0.54 -24.20
N ILE A 29 -28.00 0.24 -24.50
CA ILE A 29 -27.27 0.92 -25.57
C ILE A 29 -27.80 0.27 -26.84
N ASP A 30 -28.62 1.00 -27.60
CA ASP A 30 -29.01 0.57 -28.94
C ASP A 30 -27.78 0.68 -29.85
N VAL A 31 -27.33 -0.47 -30.34
CA VAL A 31 -26.39 -0.61 -31.45
C VAL A 31 -27.23 -1.09 -32.63
N ASP A 32 -27.53 -0.19 -33.57
CA ASP A 32 -27.45 -0.41 -35.02
C ASP A 32 -28.07 0.77 -35.78
N SER A 33 -27.23 1.51 -36.50
CA SER A 33 -27.42 1.83 -37.92
C SER A 33 -26.32 2.76 -38.44
N ASP A 34 -25.79 2.39 -39.59
CA ASP A 34 -24.76 3.06 -40.37
C ASP A 34 -24.94 4.57 -40.51
N GLU A 35 -24.03 5.38 -39.95
CA GLU A 35 -23.71 6.71 -40.49
C GLU A 35 -22.26 7.09 -40.12
N LYS A 36 -21.43 7.27 -41.15
CA LYS A 36 -20.01 7.67 -41.03
C LYS A 36 -19.88 8.98 -40.24
N PRO A 37 -18.95 9.12 -39.28
CA PRO A 37 -18.73 10.40 -38.63
C PRO A 37 -18.02 11.35 -39.60
N THR A 38 -18.77 12.30 -40.14
CA THR A 38 -18.23 13.43 -40.90
C THR A 38 -17.61 14.44 -39.94
N LEU A 39 -16.32 14.73 -40.15
CA LEU A 39 -15.57 15.80 -39.48
C LEU A 39 -16.21 17.17 -39.77
N LYS A 40 -16.93 17.73 -38.79
CA LYS A 40 -17.19 19.18 -38.78
C LYS A 40 -16.04 19.88 -38.07
N LYS A 41 -15.12 20.40 -38.90
CA LYS A 41 -14.11 21.40 -38.52
C LYS A 41 -14.81 22.61 -37.89
N GLY A 42 -14.60 22.79 -36.59
CA GLY A 42 -14.89 24.01 -35.85
C GLY A 42 -13.66 24.38 -35.04
N VAL A 43 -12.76 25.13 -35.66
CA VAL A 43 -11.56 25.66 -35.02
C VAL A 43 -11.96 26.58 -33.88
N ARG A 44 -11.70 26.15 -32.63
CA ARG A 44 -11.30 27.06 -31.56
C ARG A 44 -10.00 26.54 -30.99
N SER A 45 -8.93 27.24 -31.37
CA SER A 45 -7.61 27.18 -30.75
C SER A 45 -7.78 27.13 -29.22
N VAL A 46 -7.39 26.00 -28.62
CA VAL A 46 -7.15 25.94 -27.18
C VAL A 46 -5.88 26.75 -26.96
N LYS A 47 -6.04 28.04 -26.67
CA LYS A 47 -4.96 28.82 -26.06
C LYS A 47 -4.64 28.13 -24.74
N ALA A 48 -3.37 27.74 -24.59
CA ALA A 48 -2.77 27.43 -23.31
C ALA A 48 -3.11 28.58 -22.35
N CYS A 49 -3.95 28.31 -21.36
CA CYS A 49 -4.21 29.25 -20.28
C CYS A 49 -3.06 29.12 -19.29
N SER A 50 -2.09 30.01 -19.43
CA SER A 50 -1.29 30.48 -18.32
C SER A 50 -2.20 31.24 -17.34
N HIS A 51 -1.88 31.16 -16.05
CA HIS A 51 -2.52 31.78 -14.87
C HIS A 51 -3.52 30.88 -14.11
N GLY A 52 -3.12 30.48 -12.90
CA GLY A 52 -3.89 29.69 -11.94
C GLY A 52 -5.21 30.36 -11.55
N GLY A 53 -6.32 29.81 -12.05
CA GLY A 53 -7.66 30.15 -11.61
C GLY A 53 -8.05 29.31 -10.41
N ARG A 54 -8.16 29.95 -9.22
CA ARG A 54 -8.81 29.37 -8.01
C ARG A 54 -10.16 28.76 -8.39
N ARG A 55 -10.35 27.44 -8.19
CA ARG A 55 -11.69 26.85 -8.22
C ARG A 55 -12.47 27.38 -7.01
N LYS A 56 -13.47 28.23 -7.23
CA LYS A 56 -14.38 28.65 -6.16
C LYS A 56 -15.16 27.43 -5.68
N LYS A 57 -14.98 27.04 -4.42
CA LYS A 57 -15.75 25.95 -3.81
C LYS A 57 -17.23 26.31 -3.75
N GLN A 58 -18.08 25.33 -4.00
CA GLN A 58 -19.53 25.47 -3.94
C GLN A 58 -20.01 25.29 -2.50
N ILE A 59 -21.01 26.07 -2.09
CA ILE A 59 -21.68 25.86 -0.81
C ILE A 59 -22.55 24.62 -0.96
N ALA A 60 -22.33 23.63 -0.10
CA ALA A 60 -23.10 22.41 -0.08
C ALA A 60 -24.38 22.56 0.75
N ASP A 61 -25.42 21.83 0.34
CA ASP A 61 -26.64 21.69 1.12
C ASP A 61 -26.52 20.53 2.10
N GLU A 62 -27.17 20.67 3.25
CA GLU A 62 -27.17 19.60 4.25
C GLU A 62 -28.22 18.53 3.92
N PHE A 63 -27.97 17.30 4.37
CA PHE A 63 -28.94 16.23 4.25
C PHE A 63 -30.28 16.60 4.89
N PRO A 64 -31.41 16.36 4.19
CA PRO A 64 -32.74 16.38 4.79
C PRO A 64 -32.81 15.47 6.04
N PRO A 65 -33.63 15.82 7.05
CA PRO A 65 -33.72 15.05 8.30
C PRO A 65 -33.99 13.55 8.12
N ASP A 66 -34.82 13.18 7.14
CA ASP A 66 -35.16 11.78 6.83
C ASP A 66 -33.93 11.00 6.31
N ILE A 67 -33.09 11.67 5.51
CA ILE A 67 -31.85 11.11 4.98
C ILE A 67 -30.79 11.01 6.08
N VAL A 68 -30.72 12.00 6.99
CA VAL A 68 -29.83 11.96 8.16
C VAL A 68 -30.07 10.72 9.00
N GLN A 69 -31.34 10.42 9.30
CA GLN A 69 -31.67 9.23 10.09
C GLN A 69 -31.31 7.94 9.32
N THR A 70 -31.61 7.88 8.03
CA THR A 70 -31.25 6.73 7.19
C THR A 70 -29.74 6.49 7.15
N VAL A 71 -28.94 7.55 6.95
CA VAL A 71 -27.47 7.48 6.94
C VAL A 71 -26.94 7.10 8.32
N ARG A 72 -27.52 7.64 9.40
CA ARG A 72 -27.16 7.27 10.78
C ARG A 72 -27.45 5.78 11.05
N LEU A 73 -28.61 5.27 10.65
CA LEU A 73 -28.94 3.85 10.78
C LEU A 73 -27.95 2.99 9.98
N ALA A 74 -27.65 3.37 8.74
CA ALA A 74 -26.72 2.63 7.87
C ALA A 74 -25.26 2.64 8.39
N LEU A 75 -24.83 3.70 9.08
CA LEU A 75 -23.47 3.85 9.60
C LEU A 75 -23.27 3.25 11.00
N PHE A 76 -24.30 3.32 11.84
CA PHE A 76 -24.16 3.07 13.29
C PHE A 76 -25.01 1.89 13.79
N GLN A 77 -25.92 1.33 13.00
CA GLN A 77 -26.58 0.05 13.34
C GLN A 77 -25.90 -1.15 12.67
N GLN A 78 -25.96 -2.30 13.33
CA GLN A 78 -25.42 -3.58 12.86
C GLN A 78 -26.31 -4.20 11.77
N THR A 79 -26.50 -3.52 10.65
CA THR A 79 -27.21 -4.08 9.50
C THR A 79 -26.21 -4.72 8.53
N GLU A 80 -26.62 -5.82 7.89
CA GLU A 80 -25.79 -6.53 6.90
C GLU A 80 -25.58 -5.73 5.60
N THR A 81 -26.23 -4.57 5.45
CA THR A 81 -26.28 -3.76 4.22
C THR A 81 -25.42 -2.49 4.27
N LEU A 82 -24.28 -2.52 4.98
CA LEU A 82 -23.36 -1.37 5.12
C LEU A 82 -22.87 -0.79 3.77
N GLN A 83 -22.76 -1.61 2.71
CA GLN A 83 -22.37 -1.18 1.36
C GLN A 83 -23.38 -0.20 0.73
N CYS A 84 -24.66 -0.38 1.02
CA CYS A 84 -25.71 0.51 0.52
C CYS A 84 -25.58 1.92 1.09
N GLY A 85 -25.17 2.05 2.35
CA GLY A 85 -24.94 3.34 3.02
C GLY A 85 -23.77 4.13 2.40
N ALA A 86 -22.62 3.47 2.19
CA ALA A 86 -21.46 4.12 1.58
C ALA A 86 -21.75 4.59 0.13
N ASN A 87 -22.44 3.75 -0.65
CA ASN A 87 -22.85 4.11 -2.02
C ASN A 87 -23.86 5.26 -2.04
N LEU A 88 -24.84 5.24 -1.12
CA LEU A 88 -25.82 6.31 -0.97
C LEU A 88 -25.11 7.65 -0.74
N VAL A 89 -24.14 7.68 0.18
CA VAL A 89 -23.42 8.92 0.45
C VAL A 89 -22.62 9.36 -0.76
N ARG A 90 -21.91 8.44 -1.42
CA ARG A 90 -21.12 8.80 -2.59
C ARG A 90 -22.01 9.48 -3.64
N ASN A 91 -23.25 9.00 -3.80
CA ASN A 91 -24.23 9.59 -4.69
C ASN A 91 -24.76 10.93 -4.18
N LEU A 92 -25.08 11.07 -2.89
CA LEU A 92 -25.57 12.31 -2.30
C LEU A 92 -24.49 13.41 -2.34
N THR A 93 -23.26 13.06 -1.97
CA THR A 93 -22.12 13.96 -2.06
C THR A 93 -21.86 14.38 -3.48
N ALA A 94 -22.07 13.54 -4.50
CA ALA A 94 -22.00 13.93 -5.91
C ALA A 94 -23.07 14.97 -6.31
N GLN A 95 -24.22 14.99 -5.63
CA GLN A 95 -25.29 15.98 -5.77
C GLN A 95 -25.10 17.21 -4.87
N ASN A 96 -23.89 17.43 -4.36
CA ASN A 96 -23.53 18.54 -3.46
C ASN A 96 -24.27 18.54 -2.11
N LEU A 97 -24.83 17.40 -1.72
CA LEU A 97 -25.42 17.20 -0.40
C LEU A 97 -24.37 16.63 0.56
N ILE A 98 -24.28 17.19 1.76
CA ILE A 98 -23.32 16.76 2.79
C ILE A 98 -24.01 16.43 4.12
N PRO A 99 -23.44 15.53 4.93
CA PRO A 99 -23.96 15.26 6.24
C PRO A 99 -23.79 16.45 7.20
N PRO A 100 -24.69 16.59 8.19
CA PRO A 100 -24.50 17.50 9.31
C PRO A 100 -23.18 17.25 10.05
N GLU A 101 -22.64 18.28 10.69
CA GLU A 101 -21.35 18.22 11.39
C GLU A 101 -21.32 17.15 12.49
N SER A 102 -22.46 16.89 13.15
CA SER A 102 -22.59 15.84 14.15
C SER A 102 -22.23 14.46 13.60
N ILE A 103 -22.65 14.15 12.36
CA ILE A 103 -22.37 12.84 11.73
C ILE A 103 -20.91 12.77 11.29
N ALA A 104 -20.35 13.88 10.78
CA ALA A 104 -18.93 13.95 10.42
C ALA A 104 -18.04 13.69 11.65
N ARG A 105 -18.40 14.24 12.81
CA ARG A 105 -17.70 14.03 14.08
C ARG A 105 -17.82 12.58 14.56
N GLU A 106 -19.05 12.05 14.58
CA GLU A 106 -19.33 10.66 14.96
C GLU A 106 -18.59 9.67 14.06
N LEU A 107 -18.45 9.98 12.77
CA LEU A 107 -17.67 9.20 11.82
C LEU A 107 -16.18 9.19 12.17
N MET A 108 -15.58 10.35 12.43
CA MET A 108 -14.19 10.42 12.89
C MET A 108 -14.00 9.64 14.18
N ASP A 109 -14.94 9.72 15.11
CA ASP A 109 -14.90 8.94 16.36
C ASP A 109 -14.92 7.45 16.09
N VAL A 110 -15.74 6.94 15.16
CA VAL A 110 -15.73 5.51 14.77
C VAL A 110 -14.41 5.07 14.16
N ILE A 111 -13.79 5.91 13.31
CA ILE A 111 -12.50 5.61 12.68
C ILE A 111 -11.39 5.55 13.74
N LYS A 112 -11.48 6.38 14.80
CA LYS A 112 -10.56 6.37 15.94
C LYS A 112 -10.82 5.23 16.93
N SER A 113 -12.08 4.98 17.27
CA SER A 113 -12.50 4.18 18.42
C SER A 113 -12.58 2.68 18.17
N PHE A 114 -11.83 2.19 17.16
CA PHE A 114 -11.98 0.86 16.58
C PHE A 114 -12.29 -0.23 17.63
N HIS A 115 -13.53 -0.73 17.60
CA HIS A 115 -13.93 -1.88 18.38
C HIS A 115 -13.68 -3.12 17.54
N TYR A 116 -12.85 -4.03 18.05
CA TYR A 116 -12.53 -5.37 17.51
C TYR A 116 -13.75 -6.24 17.13
N LYS A 117 -14.98 -5.78 17.37
CA LYS A 117 -16.21 -6.52 17.16
C LYS A 117 -16.70 -6.49 15.70
N ASN A 118 -16.35 -5.49 14.88
CA ASN A 118 -16.88 -5.41 13.50
C ASN A 118 -15.90 -4.73 12.51
N PRO A 119 -15.07 -5.50 11.78
CA PRO A 119 -14.12 -5.01 10.77
C PRO A 119 -14.81 -4.28 9.60
N LEU A 120 -15.96 -4.80 9.16
CA LEU A 120 -16.73 -4.22 8.06
C LEU A 120 -17.11 -2.77 8.37
N ARG A 121 -17.53 -2.50 9.62
CA ARG A 121 -17.93 -1.16 10.04
C ARG A 121 -16.84 -0.13 9.78
N THR A 122 -15.57 -0.46 10.04
CA THR A 122 -14.51 0.52 9.80
C THR A 122 -14.12 0.63 8.34
N THR A 123 -14.14 -0.46 7.58
CA THR A 123 -13.98 -0.38 6.12
C THR A 123 -15.02 0.57 5.51
N PHE A 124 -16.28 0.45 5.93
CA PHE A 124 -17.36 1.31 5.47
C PHE A 124 -17.25 2.75 5.98
N ALA A 125 -16.90 2.94 7.25
CA ALA A 125 -16.60 4.27 7.80
C ALA A 125 -15.48 4.96 7.00
N GLY A 126 -14.43 4.22 6.66
CA GLY A 126 -13.33 4.68 5.81
C GLY A 126 -13.75 5.09 4.41
N LEU A 127 -14.59 4.28 3.75
CA LEU A 127 -15.15 4.61 2.43
C LEU A 127 -16.03 5.86 2.48
N TYR A 128 -16.85 5.98 3.52
CA TYR A 128 -17.71 7.14 3.75
C TYR A 128 -16.86 8.40 3.98
N ALA A 129 -15.87 8.33 4.86
CA ALA A 129 -14.96 9.45 5.12
C ALA A 129 -14.17 9.84 3.86
N SER A 130 -13.69 8.88 3.09
CA SER A 130 -12.99 9.13 1.82
C SER A 130 -13.89 9.86 0.81
N ALA A 131 -15.17 9.51 0.74
CA ALA A 131 -16.13 10.22 -0.11
C ALA A 131 -16.36 11.67 0.36
N LEU A 132 -16.44 11.91 1.67
CA LEU A 132 -16.57 13.27 2.23
C LEU A 132 -15.32 14.11 2.01
N VAL A 133 -14.13 13.52 2.16
CA VAL A 133 -12.85 14.18 1.88
C VAL A 133 -12.75 14.54 0.39
N SER A 134 -13.10 13.61 -0.50
CA SER A 134 -13.16 13.89 -1.94
C SER A 134 -14.16 14.99 -2.29
N ALA A 135 -15.30 15.04 -1.60
CA ALA A 135 -16.27 16.12 -1.75
C ALA A 135 -15.74 17.47 -1.24
N SER A 136 -14.91 17.47 -0.19
CA SER A 136 -14.28 18.67 0.39
C SER A 136 -13.35 19.42 -0.57
N ALA A 137 -12.87 18.75 -1.63
CA ALA A 137 -12.10 19.39 -2.69
C ALA A 137 -12.93 20.44 -3.46
N ARG A 138 -14.25 20.24 -3.57
CA ARG A 138 -15.15 21.11 -4.35
C ARG A 138 -16.25 21.77 -3.52
N LEU A 139 -16.52 21.26 -2.33
CA LEU A 139 -17.60 21.71 -1.43
C LEU A 139 -17.06 22.35 -0.15
N VAL A 140 -17.83 23.29 0.38
CA VAL A 140 -17.70 23.87 1.73
C VAL A 140 -19.06 23.92 2.42
N ARG A 141 -19.06 23.95 3.74
CA ARG A 141 -20.27 24.22 4.51
C ARG A 141 -20.72 25.68 4.35
N ARG A 142 -21.97 25.99 4.73
CA ARG A 142 -22.51 27.37 4.67
C ARG A 142 -21.71 28.38 5.50
N ASN A 143 -21.10 27.94 6.60
CA ASN A 143 -20.22 28.74 7.45
C ASN A 143 -18.79 28.90 6.88
N GLY A 144 -18.50 28.34 5.70
CA GLY A 144 -17.18 28.37 5.07
C GLY A 144 -16.21 27.31 5.59
N SER A 145 -16.59 26.48 6.57
CA SER A 145 -15.73 25.43 7.09
C SER A 145 -15.62 24.26 6.10
N ALA A 146 -14.57 23.45 6.28
CA ALA A 146 -14.42 22.19 5.57
C ALA A 146 -15.58 21.23 5.89
N VAL A 147 -15.87 20.32 4.95
CA VAL A 147 -16.94 19.33 5.11
C VAL A 147 -16.55 18.26 6.14
N PHE A 148 -15.26 17.87 6.13
CA PHE A 148 -14.69 16.83 6.98
C PHE A 148 -13.20 17.10 7.25
N GLY A 149 -12.70 16.71 8.43
CA GLY A 149 -11.29 16.87 8.81
C GLY A 149 -11.07 16.58 10.30
N PRO A 150 -9.80 16.45 10.73
CA PRO A 150 -9.44 16.27 12.14
C PRO A 150 -9.71 17.55 12.95
N SER A 151 -10.03 17.38 14.22
CA SER A 151 -10.27 18.47 15.16
C SER A 151 -9.07 18.76 16.07
N SER A 152 -8.18 17.79 16.24
CA SER A 152 -7.03 17.84 17.13
C SER A 152 -5.82 17.11 16.55
N TRP A 153 -4.63 17.36 17.12
CA TRP A 153 -3.43 16.59 16.80
C TRP A 153 -3.60 15.11 17.17
N ASP A 154 -4.25 14.83 18.29
CA ASP A 154 -4.52 13.45 18.73
C ASP A 154 -5.31 12.66 17.68
N ASP A 155 -6.25 13.31 16.98
CA ASP A 155 -6.97 12.66 15.86
C ASP A 155 -5.98 12.26 14.74
N VAL A 156 -5.03 13.13 14.41
CA VAL A 156 -4.03 12.89 13.36
C VAL A 156 -3.04 11.81 13.77
N GLU A 157 -2.54 11.87 14.99
CA GLU A 157 -1.57 10.90 15.54
C GLU A 157 -2.19 9.51 15.62
N VAL A 158 -3.44 9.39 16.08
CA VAL A 158 -4.15 8.09 16.09
C VAL A 158 -4.27 7.50 14.68
N LEU A 159 -4.56 8.31 13.66
CA LEU A 159 -4.64 7.82 12.28
C LEU A 159 -3.29 7.30 11.76
N MET A 160 -2.16 7.83 12.24
CA MET A 160 -0.82 7.35 11.90
C MET A 160 -0.39 6.14 12.75
N SER A 161 -0.76 6.10 14.04
CA SER A 161 -0.27 5.12 15.00
C SER A 161 -1.01 3.77 14.99
N GLN A 162 -2.12 3.66 14.24
CA GLN A 162 -2.93 2.44 14.19
C GLN A 162 -2.15 1.16 13.85
N SER A 163 -1.06 1.25 13.07
CA SER A 163 -0.19 0.12 12.76
C SER A 163 0.81 -0.23 13.89
N THR A 164 1.09 0.73 14.79
CA THR A 164 2.22 0.68 15.74
C THR A 164 1.87 0.33 17.19
N ASP A 165 0.61 0.34 17.59
CA ASP A 165 0.30 0.14 19.03
C ASP A 165 -0.38 -1.20 19.31
N ARG A 166 -1.01 -1.84 18.31
CA ARG A 166 -1.93 -2.97 18.54
C ARG A 166 -1.56 -4.29 17.83
N ALA A 167 -0.73 -4.25 16.79
CA ALA A 167 -0.35 -5.41 15.98
C ALA A 167 0.72 -6.35 16.59
N VAL A 168 1.27 -6.03 17.76
CA VAL A 168 2.41 -6.76 18.34
C VAL A 168 2.05 -8.17 18.82
N ALA A 169 0.77 -8.45 19.08
CA ALA A 169 0.30 -9.73 19.63
C ALA A 169 -0.69 -10.50 18.75
N SER A 170 -1.00 -10.00 17.54
CA SER A 170 -2.04 -10.57 16.68
C SER A 170 -1.45 -11.40 15.53
N ALA A 171 -2.11 -12.51 15.20
CA ALA A 171 -1.76 -13.38 14.07
C ALA A 171 -3.02 -13.72 13.26
N GLY A 172 -2.82 -14.06 11.97
CA GLY A 172 -3.90 -14.43 11.06
C GLY A 172 -4.91 -13.30 10.85
N ILE A 173 -6.21 -13.64 10.88
CA ILE A 173 -7.33 -12.73 10.58
C ILE A 173 -7.32 -11.45 11.44
N ARG A 174 -6.88 -11.53 12.70
CA ARG A 174 -6.82 -10.36 13.60
C ARG A 174 -5.82 -9.32 13.09
N LEU A 175 -4.64 -9.79 12.66
CA LEU A 175 -3.61 -8.92 12.08
C LEU A 175 -4.09 -8.31 10.76
N THR A 176 -4.79 -9.07 9.93
CA THR A 176 -5.37 -8.55 8.68
C THR A 176 -6.33 -7.39 8.95
N HIS A 177 -7.24 -7.53 9.92
CA HIS A 177 -8.18 -6.46 10.26
C HIS A 177 -7.50 -5.22 10.88
N GLU A 178 -6.46 -5.42 11.70
CA GLU A 178 -5.69 -4.32 12.28
C GLU A 178 -4.88 -3.57 11.20
N LEU A 179 -4.29 -4.30 10.25
CA LEU A 179 -3.60 -3.70 9.10
C LEU A 179 -4.57 -2.93 8.20
N GLN A 180 -5.75 -3.51 7.93
CA GLN A 180 -6.79 -2.82 7.16
C GLN A 180 -7.24 -1.53 7.84
N ALA A 181 -7.38 -1.53 9.17
CA ALA A 181 -7.66 -0.34 9.97
C ALA A 181 -6.58 0.72 9.77
N ALA A 182 -5.33 0.35 9.96
CA ALA A 182 -4.19 1.25 9.84
C ALA A 182 -4.02 1.79 8.42
N ALA A 183 -4.24 0.96 7.40
CA ALA A 183 -4.24 1.36 6.01
C ALA A 183 -5.35 2.39 5.73
N CYS A 184 -6.54 2.17 6.30
CA CYS A 184 -7.64 3.12 6.19
C CYS A 184 -7.31 4.47 6.85
N GLY A 185 -6.73 4.47 8.05
CA GLY A 185 -6.35 5.70 8.76
C GLY A 185 -5.30 6.51 8.00
N ALA A 186 -4.21 5.85 7.58
CA ALA A 186 -3.15 6.47 6.79
C ALA A 186 -3.67 7.02 5.46
N LYS A 187 -4.53 6.26 4.76
CA LYS A 187 -5.17 6.68 3.50
C LYS A 187 -6.09 7.88 3.68
N LEU A 188 -6.83 7.93 4.77
CA LEU A 188 -7.68 9.08 5.06
C LEU A 188 -6.86 10.35 5.25
N LEU A 189 -5.75 10.25 6.01
CA LEU A 189 -4.85 11.38 6.25
C LEU A 189 -4.14 11.85 4.98
N SER A 190 -3.66 10.93 4.14
CA SER A 190 -3.04 11.28 2.85
C SER A 190 -4.05 11.98 1.93
N LEU A 191 -5.29 11.49 1.85
CA LEU A 191 -6.37 12.12 1.08
C LEU A 191 -6.75 13.50 1.62
N LEU A 192 -6.79 13.69 2.94
CA LEU A 192 -7.06 14.98 3.56
C LEU A 192 -6.00 16.02 3.12
N LEU A 193 -4.72 15.68 3.21
CA LEU A 193 -3.63 16.55 2.77
C LEU A 193 -3.70 16.84 1.27
N LYS A 194 -3.89 15.80 0.45
CA LYS A 194 -4.00 15.92 -1.01
C LYS A 194 -5.17 16.81 -1.44
N THR A 195 -6.32 16.71 -0.78
CA THR A 195 -7.50 17.53 -1.10
C THR A 195 -7.40 18.95 -0.57
N GLU A 196 -6.76 19.16 0.58
CA GLU A 196 -6.52 20.49 1.13
C GLU A 196 -5.49 21.28 0.31
N LEU A 197 -4.47 20.59 -0.19
CA LEU A 197 -3.35 21.17 -0.95
C LEU A 197 -3.52 21.12 -2.47
N LEU A 198 -4.66 20.61 -2.97
CA LEU A 198 -4.93 20.45 -4.41
C LEU A 198 -4.77 21.75 -5.23
N ASP A 199 -5.07 22.91 -4.62
CA ASP A 199 -5.03 24.22 -5.29
C ASP A 199 -3.63 24.85 -5.28
N PHE A 200 -2.64 24.23 -4.62
CA PHE A 200 -1.29 24.76 -4.47
C PHE A 200 -0.35 24.14 -5.50
N ASN A 201 0.59 24.94 -5.99
CA ASN A 201 1.65 24.42 -6.83
C ASN A 201 2.71 23.73 -5.96
N LEU A 202 2.65 22.41 -5.84
CA LEU A 202 3.57 21.63 -4.99
C LEU A 202 5.02 21.61 -5.52
N SER A 203 5.26 22.06 -6.76
CA SER A 203 6.63 22.22 -7.29
C SER A 203 7.32 23.51 -6.81
N SER A 204 6.59 24.41 -6.14
CA SER A 204 7.12 25.66 -5.62
C SER A 204 6.67 25.87 -4.17
N THR A 205 7.55 26.48 -3.38
CA THR A 205 7.24 26.95 -2.03
C THR A 205 7.05 28.46 -1.97
N ASP A 206 7.05 29.13 -3.14
CA ASP A 206 6.89 30.57 -3.28
C ASP A 206 5.42 31.00 -3.18
N PHE A 207 4.91 31.01 -1.95
CA PHE A 207 3.61 31.56 -1.61
C PHE A 207 3.57 32.03 -0.15
N ASP A 208 2.57 32.83 0.19
CA ASP A 208 2.36 33.22 1.58
C ASP A 208 1.85 32.03 2.41
N PHE A 209 2.76 31.36 3.10
CA PHE A 209 2.48 30.25 4.01
C PHE A 209 1.55 30.64 5.17
N ASN A 210 1.48 31.92 5.52
CA ASN A 210 0.58 32.44 6.56
C ASN A 210 -0.75 32.95 6.03
N SER A 211 -1.02 32.75 4.74
CA SER A 211 -2.26 33.15 4.13
C SER A 211 -3.48 32.46 4.76
N GLU A 212 -4.56 33.23 4.90
CA GLU A 212 -5.87 32.76 5.40
C GLU A 212 -6.38 31.46 4.71
N PRO A 213 -6.21 31.25 3.39
CA PRO A 213 -6.68 30.03 2.73
C PRO A 213 -6.01 28.74 3.18
N LEU A 214 -4.77 28.80 3.69
CA LEU A 214 -4.05 27.65 4.23
C LEU A 214 -4.44 27.41 5.70
N ARG A 215 -4.62 28.50 6.47
CA ARG A 215 -5.12 28.43 7.85
C ARG A 215 -6.55 27.91 7.96
N ALA A 216 -7.37 28.16 6.93
CA ALA A 216 -8.75 27.66 6.86
C ALA A 216 -8.84 26.16 6.56
N ARG A 217 -7.72 25.48 6.28
CA ARG A 217 -7.70 24.03 6.02
C ARG A 217 -7.50 23.27 7.35
N PRO A 218 -8.44 22.39 7.75
CA PRO A 218 -8.46 21.84 9.10
C PRO A 218 -7.24 20.97 9.41
N THR A 219 -6.82 20.13 8.46
CA THR A 219 -5.65 19.25 8.67
C THR A 219 -4.39 20.09 8.77
N VAL A 220 -4.13 20.98 7.80
CA VAL A 220 -2.93 21.84 7.82
C VAL A 220 -2.89 22.74 9.07
N ALA A 221 -4.03 23.28 9.51
CA ALA A 221 -4.10 24.09 10.73
C ALA A 221 -3.66 23.32 11.99
N VAL A 222 -4.13 22.07 12.12
CA VAL A 222 -3.71 21.17 13.21
C VAL A 222 -2.21 20.88 13.14
N LEU A 223 -1.68 20.58 11.94
CA LEU A 223 -0.26 20.30 11.76
C LEU A 223 0.63 21.51 12.10
N LYS A 224 0.24 22.70 11.66
CA LYS A 224 0.95 23.95 11.99
C LYS A 224 0.98 24.22 13.49
N LYS A 225 -0.13 23.96 14.19
CA LYS A 225 -0.22 24.14 15.65
C LYS A 225 0.75 23.22 16.41
N GLN A 226 0.96 22.00 15.93
CA GLN A 226 1.89 21.04 16.52
C GLN A 226 3.37 21.33 16.21
N GLY A 227 3.62 22.07 15.13
CA GLY A 227 4.95 22.37 14.59
C GLY A 227 5.36 21.33 13.55
N LEU A 228 5.53 21.76 12.30
CA LEU A 228 5.69 20.87 11.13
C LEU A 228 6.91 19.97 11.22
N ARG A 229 8.00 20.44 11.85
CA ARG A 229 9.21 19.65 12.10
C ARG A 229 8.92 18.46 13.03
N ASN A 230 8.12 18.66 14.07
CA ASN A 230 7.70 17.58 14.98
C ASN A 230 6.74 16.62 14.28
N VAL A 231 5.79 17.16 13.52
CA VAL A 231 4.86 16.36 12.70
C VAL A 231 5.63 15.44 11.74
N LEU A 232 6.60 15.99 10.99
CA LEU A 232 7.41 15.24 10.04
C LEU A 232 8.19 14.12 10.75
N LYS A 233 8.83 14.44 11.89
CA LYS A 233 9.52 13.45 12.72
C LYS A 233 8.59 12.32 13.18
N THR A 234 7.37 12.65 13.62
CA THR A 234 6.38 11.65 14.08
C THR A 234 5.87 10.80 12.93
N ALA A 235 5.54 11.40 11.78
CA ALA A 235 5.11 10.67 10.58
C ALA A 235 6.19 9.69 10.11
N THR A 236 7.45 10.15 10.02
CA THR A 236 8.59 9.27 9.69
C THR A 236 8.73 8.13 10.68
N ARG A 237 8.61 8.40 11.99
CA ARG A 237 8.68 7.35 13.02
C ARG A 237 7.61 6.29 12.84
N HIS A 238 6.35 6.67 12.62
CA HIS A 238 5.26 5.70 12.42
C HIS A 238 5.43 4.90 11.13
N ALA A 239 5.90 5.54 10.04
CA ALA A 239 6.25 4.85 8.80
C ALA A 239 7.37 3.81 9.02
N THR A 240 8.46 4.19 9.69
CA THR A 240 9.56 3.27 10.00
C THR A 240 9.10 2.12 10.88
N LYS A 241 8.31 2.38 11.94
CA LYS A 241 7.73 1.33 12.78
C LYS A 241 6.84 0.37 11.98
N CYS A 242 5.98 0.90 11.10
CA CYS A 242 5.13 0.11 10.23
C CYS A 242 5.97 -0.80 9.31
N LEU A 243 7.00 -0.22 8.69
CA LEU A 243 7.92 -0.93 7.81
C LEU A 243 8.64 -2.07 8.52
N VAL A 244 9.28 -1.78 9.66
CA VAL A 244 10.08 -2.77 10.40
C VAL A 244 9.22 -3.91 10.92
N ARG A 245 8.05 -3.62 11.49
CA ARG A 245 7.15 -4.63 12.05
C ARG A 245 6.56 -5.56 11.02
N HIS A 246 6.23 -5.02 9.85
CA HIS A 246 5.62 -5.77 8.76
C HIS A 246 6.65 -6.13 7.68
N ALA A 247 7.96 -6.08 8.00
CA ALA A 247 9.05 -6.34 7.07
C ALA A 247 8.90 -7.69 6.38
N LYS A 248 8.48 -8.73 7.10
CA LYS A 248 8.20 -10.07 6.54
C LYS A 248 7.14 -10.09 5.43
N TYR A 249 6.24 -9.10 5.38
CA TYR A 249 5.22 -8.97 4.34
C TYR A 249 5.60 -7.95 3.27
N LEU A 250 6.52 -7.04 3.59
CA LEU A 250 6.91 -5.91 2.76
C LEU A 250 8.20 -6.18 1.96
N LEU A 251 9.04 -7.10 2.43
CA LEU A 251 10.36 -7.41 1.88
C LEU A 251 10.47 -8.81 1.25
N ASP A 252 9.63 -9.77 1.66
CA ASP A 252 9.67 -11.14 1.13
C ASP A 252 8.60 -11.35 0.03
N SER A 253 9.06 -11.70 -1.16
CA SER A 253 8.30 -12.48 -2.15
C SER A 253 8.40 -14.00 -1.91
N ASP A 254 9.35 -14.46 -1.08
CA ASP A 254 9.69 -15.87 -0.89
C ASP A 254 9.30 -16.38 0.50
N ILE A 255 8.01 -16.57 0.72
CA ILE A 255 7.56 -17.26 1.92
C ILE A 255 7.50 -18.77 1.65
N ASP A 256 8.59 -19.47 1.97
CA ASP A 256 8.53 -20.86 2.45
C ASP A 256 7.90 -20.85 3.85
N MET A 257 6.56 -20.93 3.93
CA MET A 257 5.85 -21.13 5.20
C MET A 257 5.24 -22.52 5.28
N PRO A 258 5.30 -23.17 6.46
CA PRO A 258 4.63 -24.44 6.69
C PRO A 258 3.13 -24.31 6.36
N PRO A 259 2.49 -25.39 5.85
CA PRO A 259 1.16 -25.36 5.23
C PRO A 259 -0.03 -25.14 6.20
N SER A 260 0.15 -24.36 7.26
CA SER A 260 -0.85 -24.19 8.34
C SER A 260 -1.52 -22.82 8.42
N SER A 261 -1.35 -21.91 7.45
CA SER A 261 -2.18 -20.70 7.38
C SER A 261 -2.59 -20.39 5.94
N HIS A 262 -3.91 -20.29 5.70
CA HIS A 262 -4.49 -20.04 4.37
C HIS A 262 -3.72 -18.96 3.57
N PRO A 263 -3.28 -19.26 2.33
CA PRO A 263 -2.52 -18.34 1.47
C PRO A 263 -3.14 -16.95 1.32
N ASN A 264 -4.48 -16.89 1.35
CA ASN A 264 -5.24 -15.66 1.17
C ASN A 264 -4.98 -14.62 2.27
N HIS A 265 -4.76 -15.03 3.52
CA HIS A 265 -4.58 -14.05 4.62
C HIS A 265 -3.22 -13.37 4.57
N VAL A 266 -2.17 -14.08 4.14
CA VAL A 266 -0.82 -13.53 4.02
C VAL A 266 -0.77 -12.49 2.90
N ALA A 267 -1.36 -12.82 1.74
CA ALA A 267 -1.48 -11.88 0.63
C ALA A 267 -2.28 -10.62 1.01
N CYS A 268 -3.40 -10.78 1.73
CA CYS A 268 -4.16 -9.64 2.26
C CYS A 268 -3.33 -8.80 3.23
N CYS A 269 -2.62 -9.41 4.18
CA CYS A 269 -1.74 -8.68 5.11
C CYS A 269 -0.65 -7.90 4.36
N ALA A 270 -0.03 -8.49 3.34
CA ALA A 270 0.99 -7.82 2.53
C ALA A 270 0.43 -6.62 1.76
N ALA A 271 -0.75 -6.78 1.13
CA ALA A 271 -1.41 -5.70 0.41
C ALA A 271 -1.81 -4.53 1.35
N GLU A 272 -2.37 -4.84 2.52
CA GLU A 272 -2.78 -3.82 3.51
C GLU A 272 -1.57 -3.15 4.16
N ALA A 273 -0.52 -3.90 4.51
CA ALA A 273 0.73 -3.34 5.04
C ALA A 273 1.40 -2.41 4.01
N LYS A 274 1.45 -2.81 2.74
CA LYS A 274 1.93 -1.96 1.64
C LYS A 274 1.11 -0.68 1.53
N THR A 275 -0.22 -0.82 1.48
CA THR A 275 -1.13 0.34 1.38
C THR A 275 -0.95 1.28 2.57
N CYS A 276 -0.79 0.77 3.78
CA CYS A 276 -0.52 1.58 4.96
C CYS A 276 0.80 2.36 4.83
N LEU A 277 1.88 1.67 4.49
CA LEU A 277 3.21 2.29 4.34
C LEU A 277 3.22 3.36 3.23
N ASP A 278 2.66 3.05 2.07
CA ASP A 278 2.60 3.97 0.92
C ASP A 278 1.85 5.26 1.31
N ASN A 279 0.71 5.15 2.00
CA ASN A 279 -0.02 6.33 2.44
C ASN A 279 0.69 7.11 3.55
N LEU A 280 1.40 6.45 4.47
CA LEU A 280 2.27 7.14 5.43
C LEU A 280 3.42 7.87 4.72
N GLY A 281 3.97 7.29 3.66
CA GLY A 281 4.96 7.92 2.80
C GLY A 281 4.42 9.17 2.10
N SER A 282 3.21 9.12 1.54
CA SER A 282 2.53 10.33 1.03
C SER A 282 2.38 11.41 2.11
N VAL A 283 2.00 11.03 3.35
CA VAL A 283 1.91 11.98 4.47
C VAL A 283 3.27 12.62 4.77
N ILE A 284 4.36 11.86 4.72
CA ILE A 284 5.73 12.39 4.85
C ILE A 284 6.03 13.39 3.72
N CYS A 285 5.70 13.09 2.47
CA CYS A 285 5.92 14.00 1.33
C CYS A 285 5.19 15.34 1.50
N TYR A 286 3.89 15.31 1.83
CA TYR A 286 3.11 16.54 2.03
C TYR A 286 3.57 17.33 3.25
N THR A 287 3.92 16.66 4.35
CA THR A 287 4.44 17.34 5.56
C THR A 287 5.83 17.94 5.35
N ALA A 288 6.69 17.27 4.59
CA ALA A 288 7.99 17.79 4.18
C ALA A 288 7.84 19.04 3.30
N TRP A 289 6.92 19.01 2.32
CA TRP A 289 6.61 20.19 1.51
C TRP A 289 6.08 21.35 2.35
N LEU A 290 5.17 21.09 3.30
CA LEU A 290 4.67 22.10 4.23
C LEU A 290 5.78 22.72 5.09
N LEU A 291 6.72 21.91 5.57
CA LEU A 291 7.89 22.38 6.33
C LEU A 291 8.79 23.27 5.45
N CYS A 292 9.07 22.86 4.21
CA CYS A 292 9.84 23.67 3.26
C CYS A 292 9.14 25.01 2.97
N ALA A 293 7.80 25.00 2.84
CA ALA A 293 7.01 26.21 2.66
C ALA A 293 7.01 27.13 3.90
N GLU A 294 7.01 26.58 5.11
CA GLU A 294 7.16 27.34 6.36
C GLU A 294 8.55 27.99 6.46
N GLU A 295 9.60 27.27 6.08
CA GLU A 295 10.99 27.72 6.11
C GLU A 295 11.36 28.60 4.89
N ARG A 296 10.46 28.75 3.90
CA ARG A 296 10.68 29.46 2.63
C ARG A 296 11.88 28.91 1.83
N VAL A 297 12.08 27.61 1.89
CA VAL A 297 13.11 26.89 1.13
C VAL A 297 12.46 26.02 0.07
N SER A 298 13.20 25.72 -1.00
CA SER A 298 12.75 24.74 -2.00
C SER A 298 12.62 23.34 -1.37
N ILE A 299 11.80 22.47 -1.97
CA ILE A 299 11.77 21.05 -1.61
C ILE A 299 13.11 20.35 -1.88
N GLU A 300 13.95 20.92 -2.74
CA GLU A 300 15.33 20.50 -3.03
C GLU A 300 16.33 20.88 -1.92
N HIS A 301 15.88 21.57 -0.87
CA HIS A 301 16.74 21.91 0.26
C HIS A 301 16.84 20.74 1.25
N ASN A 302 18.04 20.53 1.81
CA ASN A 302 18.30 19.42 2.72
C ASN A 302 17.53 19.48 4.07
N SER A 303 16.86 20.59 4.40
CA SER A 303 16.16 20.80 5.68
C SER A 303 15.23 19.64 6.05
N SER A 304 14.30 19.30 5.16
CA SER A 304 13.30 18.25 5.38
C SER A 304 13.94 16.86 5.28
N ALA A 305 14.89 16.69 4.36
CA ALA A 305 15.63 15.44 4.19
C ALA A 305 16.43 15.04 5.44
N PHE A 306 17.07 16.00 6.12
CA PHE A 306 17.77 15.73 7.39
C PHE A 306 16.82 15.27 8.50
N VAL A 307 15.63 15.89 8.61
CA VAL A 307 14.62 15.48 9.60
C VAL A 307 14.17 14.05 9.35
N ILE A 308 13.91 13.70 8.08
CA ILE A 308 13.51 12.35 7.68
C ILE A 308 14.64 11.36 7.97
N ARG A 309 15.88 11.65 7.55
CA ARG A 309 17.05 10.81 7.81
C ARG A 309 17.20 10.52 9.31
N ASP A 310 17.24 11.56 10.13
CA ASP A 310 17.50 11.44 11.56
C ASP A 310 16.39 10.66 12.27
N ALA A 311 15.13 10.92 11.92
CA ALA A 311 13.99 10.20 12.46
C ALA A 311 13.99 8.73 12.02
N PHE A 312 14.28 8.46 10.74
CA PHE A 312 14.32 7.12 10.18
C PHE A 312 15.44 6.28 10.81
N LEU A 313 16.68 6.78 10.81
CA LEU A 313 17.84 6.07 11.35
C LEU A 313 17.75 5.88 12.87
N SER A 314 17.26 6.90 13.60
CA SER A 314 17.06 6.79 15.05
C SER A 314 16.02 5.74 15.42
N GLU A 315 14.99 5.55 14.60
CA GLU A 315 13.98 4.53 14.90
C GLU A 315 14.41 3.13 14.44
N LEU A 316 15.14 3.06 13.32
CA LEU A 316 15.73 1.81 12.85
C LEU A 316 16.73 1.22 13.86
N SER A 317 17.52 2.06 14.52
CA SER A 317 18.48 1.61 15.55
C SER A 317 17.81 1.10 16.83
N LEU A 318 16.61 1.59 17.17
CA LEU A 318 15.83 1.11 18.30
C LEU A 318 15.18 -0.25 18.05
N CYS A 319 15.11 -0.69 16.80
CA CYS A 319 14.46 -1.94 16.41
C CYS A 319 15.40 -3.16 16.34
N ASP A 320 16.55 -3.12 17.02
CA ASP A 320 17.59 -4.17 16.95
C ASP A 320 17.05 -5.58 17.29
N ASP A 321 16.07 -5.69 18.20
CA ASP A 321 15.43 -6.96 18.58
C ASP A 321 14.61 -7.62 17.46
N THR A 322 14.20 -6.85 16.45
CA THR A 322 13.38 -7.34 15.32
C THR A 322 14.21 -7.72 14.09
N LEU A 323 15.52 -7.42 14.11
CA LEU A 323 16.42 -7.79 13.04
C LEU A 323 16.70 -9.30 13.07
N PRO A 324 16.84 -9.97 11.91
CA PRO A 324 17.20 -11.37 11.86
C PRO A 324 18.47 -11.64 12.68
N LYS A 325 18.45 -12.66 13.54
CA LYS A 325 19.65 -13.21 14.21
C LYS A 325 20.50 -13.93 13.16
N ALA A 326 21.14 -13.17 12.27
CA ALA A 326 21.84 -13.68 11.10
C ALA A 326 23.28 -13.13 11.04
N THR A 327 24.05 -13.62 10.07
CA THR A 327 25.41 -13.13 9.79
C THR A 327 25.41 -11.63 9.49
N SER A 328 26.54 -10.96 9.72
CA SER A 328 26.69 -9.50 9.47
C SER A 328 26.27 -9.11 8.05
N LYS A 329 26.57 -9.95 7.05
CA LYS A 329 26.17 -9.77 5.64
C LYS A 329 24.64 -9.80 5.46
N LYS A 330 23.94 -10.79 6.01
CA LYS A 330 22.47 -10.88 5.95
C LYS A 330 21.79 -9.72 6.68
N LYS A 331 22.35 -9.27 7.81
CA LYS A 331 21.87 -8.08 8.53
C LYS A 331 22.04 -6.81 7.69
N LYS A 332 23.20 -6.63 7.02
CA LYS A 332 23.45 -5.51 6.10
C LYS A 332 22.44 -5.51 4.95
N MET A 333 22.24 -6.64 4.28
CA MET A 333 21.30 -6.79 3.18
C MET A 333 19.85 -6.51 3.59
N PHE A 334 19.42 -7.03 4.75
CA PHE A 334 18.08 -6.76 5.29
C PHE A 334 17.86 -5.27 5.56
N ILE A 335 18.85 -4.58 6.15
CA ILE A 335 18.82 -3.14 6.36
C ILE A 335 18.74 -2.38 5.03
N THR A 336 19.50 -2.80 4.01
CA THR A 336 19.44 -2.20 2.67
C THR A 336 18.04 -2.37 2.05
N LYS A 337 17.42 -3.55 2.17
CA LYS A 337 16.03 -3.79 1.72
C LYS A 337 15.02 -2.89 2.46
N LEU A 338 15.18 -2.69 3.77
CA LEU A 338 14.36 -1.74 4.54
C LEU A 338 14.54 -0.30 4.05
N LYS A 339 15.78 0.17 3.91
CA LYS A 339 16.10 1.51 3.42
C LYS A 339 15.46 1.75 2.05
N LEU A 340 15.60 0.80 1.12
CA LEU A 340 15.00 0.87 -0.21
C LEU A 340 13.47 0.94 -0.12
N ARG A 341 12.85 0.06 0.67
CA ARG A 341 11.38 0.06 0.79
C ARG A 341 10.84 1.33 1.43
N PHE A 342 11.55 1.90 2.39
CA PHE A 342 11.19 3.21 2.95
C PHE A 342 11.24 4.31 1.88
N LEU A 343 12.31 4.37 1.09
CA LEU A 343 12.43 5.36 0.00
C LEU A 343 11.29 5.23 -1.01
N LEU A 344 10.94 4.00 -1.41
CA LEU A 344 9.87 3.75 -2.37
C LEU A 344 8.47 4.13 -1.85
N SER A 345 8.29 4.27 -0.54
CA SER A 345 7.04 4.79 0.02
C SER A 345 6.87 6.29 -0.23
N LEU A 346 7.95 7.04 -0.53
CA LEU A 346 7.91 8.47 -0.86
C LEU A 346 7.46 8.67 -2.33
N LEU A 347 6.22 8.27 -2.62
CA LEU A 347 5.71 8.04 -3.97
C LEU A 347 5.14 9.28 -4.69
N GLU A 348 5.05 10.43 -4.03
CA GLU A 348 4.47 11.62 -4.65
C GLU A 348 5.48 12.27 -5.63
N GLU A 349 5.04 12.53 -6.87
CA GLU A 349 5.92 13.02 -7.95
C GLU A 349 6.66 14.32 -7.61
N PHE A 350 5.99 15.25 -6.91
CA PHE A 350 6.62 16.51 -6.49
C PHE A 350 7.74 16.32 -5.46
N ALA A 351 7.80 15.15 -4.81
CA ALA A 351 8.75 14.81 -3.76
C ALA A 351 9.89 13.91 -4.24
N PHE A 352 10.02 13.64 -5.55
CA PHE A 352 11.19 12.91 -6.08
C PHE A 352 12.54 13.56 -5.73
N PRO A 353 12.71 14.90 -5.76
CA PRO A 353 13.96 15.51 -5.30
C PRO A 353 14.26 15.22 -3.82
N LEU A 354 13.22 15.15 -2.99
CA LEU A 354 13.33 14.78 -1.58
C LEU A 354 13.75 13.32 -1.43
N GLN A 355 13.17 12.42 -2.22
CA GLN A 355 13.53 11.00 -2.25
C GLN A 355 15.02 10.80 -2.57
N ASP A 356 15.53 11.51 -3.59
CA ASP A 356 16.95 11.45 -4.00
C ASP A 356 17.89 11.94 -2.88
N MET A 357 17.55 13.06 -2.25
CA MET A 357 18.33 13.58 -1.12
C MET A 357 18.34 12.62 0.06
N VAL A 358 17.19 12.07 0.44
CA VAL A 358 17.09 11.10 1.53
C VAL A 358 17.89 9.84 1.18
N ALA A 359 17.85 9.37 -0.07
CA ALA A 359 18.63 8.22 -0.53
C ALA A 359 20.14 8.43 -0.38
N SER A 360 20.64 9.61 -0.76
CA SER A 360 22.05 9.99 -0.55
C SER A 360 22.40 10.07 0.93
N LEU A 361 21.48 10.55 1.77
CA LEU A 361 21.70 10.80 3.20
C LEU A 361 21.63 9.56 4.09
N ILE A 362 20.86 8.54 3.69
CA ILE A 362 20.76 7.27 4.43
C ILE A 362 21.85 6.28 4.03
N GLU A 363 22.82 6.69 3.21
CA GLU A 363 23.94 5.85 2.73
C GLU A 363 23.42 4.52 2.16
N LEU A 364 22.57 4.61 1.13
CA LEU A 364 22.09 3.42 0.43
C LEU A 364 23.23 2.85 -0.43
N GLU A 365 24.07 2.01 0.17
CA GLU A 365 25.05 1.18 -0.55
C GLU A 365 24.30 0.06 -1.26
N VAL A 366 24.14 0.17 -2.58
CA VAL A 366 23.76 -0.95 -3.43
C VAL A 366 25.04 -1.67 -3.83
N GLU A 367 25.39 -2.76 -3.12
CA GLU A 367 26.41 -3.71 -3.59
C GLU A 367 25.81 -4.43 -4.81
N LEU A 368 26.11 -3.92 -6.01
CA LEU A 368 25.92 -4.64 -7.26
C LEU A 368 27.05 -5.67 -7.40
N ASP A 369 27.01 -6.70 -6.57
CA ASP A 369 27.84 -7.87 -6.84
C ASP A 369 27.23 -8.62 -8.04
N SER A 370 28.04 -8.77 -9.09
CA SER A 370 27.87 -9.64 -10.27
C SER A 370 26.67 -9.40 -11.23
N PHE A 371 26.52 -8.20 -11.79
CA PHE A 371 25.93 -8.08 -13.14
C PHE A 371 26.87 -7.29 -14.07
N GLY A 372 27.28 -7.93 -15.16
CA GLY A 372 28.22 -7.40 -16.15
C GLY A 372 27.70 -6.17 -16.87
N THR A 373 27.91 -4.99 -16.28
CA THR A 373 27.76 -3.68 -16.94
C THR A 373 29.12 -3.05 -17.22
N GLU A 374 30.04 -3.81 -17.83
CA GLU A 374 31.38 -3.31 -18.20
C GLU A 374 31.38 -2.43 -19.46
N GLN A 375 30.22 -2.07 -20.03
CA GLN A 375 30.15 -1.21 -21.23
C GLN A 375 29.60 0.22 -21.03
N LEU A 376 29.17 0.62 -19.83
CA LEU A 376 28.66 1.98 -19.58
C LEU A 376 29.59 2.85 -18.70
N ALA A 377 30.68 2.28 -18.17
CA ALA A 377 31.60 2.95 -17.25
C ALA A 377 32.75 3.73 -17.93
N ARG A 378 32.52 4.34 -19.10
CA ARG A 378 33.48 5.29 -19.69
C ARG A 378 32.80 6.61 -20.03
N LYS A 379 32.49 7.39 -19.00
CA LYS A 379 32.81 8.83 -18.87
C LYS A 379 32.14 9.48 -17.65
N SER A 380 32.97 10.18 -16.88
CA SER A 380 32.70 11.17 -15.83
C SER A 380 32.33 10.69 -14.43
N SER A 381 33.00 11.35 -13.48
CA SER A 381 33.17 11.10 -12.06
C SER A 381 32.00 11.61 -11.20
N ALA A 382 30.92 10.84 -11.12
CA ALA A 382 29.90 11.01 -10.10
C ALA A 382 29.37 9.62 -9.70
N SER A 383 29.15 9.42 -8.39
CA SER A 383 28.74 8.15 -7.77
C SER A 383 27.64 7.44 -8.56
N SER A 384 27.92 6.21 -9.01
CA SER A 384 27.11 5.41 -9.93
C SER A 384 25.68 5.08 -9.45
N THR A 385 25.36 5.35 -8.19
CA THR A 385 24.06 5.06 -7.55
C THR A 385 22.93 5.99 -7.99
N SER A 386 23.21 7.25 -8.34
CA SER A 386 22.17 8.19 -8.77
C SER A 386 21.73 7.97 -10.23
N LYS A 387 22.60 7.46 -11.11
CA LYS A 387 22.27 7.28 -12.53
C LYS A 387 21.22 6.19 -12.80
N ILE A 388 21.20 5.11 -12.01
CA ILE A 388 20.26 3.99 -12.21
C ILE A 388 18.81 4.41 -11.86
N LEU A 389 18.64 5.32 -10.90
CA LEU A 389 17.34 5.93 -10.56
C LEU A 389 16.89 6.97 -11.60
N LEU A 390 17.81 7.53 -12.40
CA LEU A 390 17.57 8.75 -13.20
C LEU A 390 17.33 8.50 -14.71
N GLU A 391 17.76 7.40 -15.32
CA GLU A 391 17.71 7.31 -16.79
C GLU A 391 16.33 6.97 -17.40
N ASN A 392 15.35 6.47 -16.63
CA ASN A 392 14.04 6.10 -17.16
C ASN A 392 12.89 6.66 -16.30
N GLY A 393 12.56 7.94 -16.50
CA GLY A 393 11.48 8.67 -15.83
C GLY A 393 10.05 8.12 -16.01
N HIS A 394 9.88 6.88 -16.49
CA HIS A 394 8.59 6.16 -16.53
C HIS A 394 8.67 4.71 -16.02
N ASN A 395 9.79 4.27 -15.41
CA ASN A 395 9.92 2.89 -14.92
C ASN A 395 10.77 2.73 -13.64
N SER A 396 10.96 3.81 -12.86
CA SER A 396 11.73 3.77 -11.59
C SER A 396 11.16 2.77 -10.57
N ASN A 397 9.83 2.62 -10.56
CA ASN A 397 9.16 1.58 -9.76
C ASN A 397 9.50 0.17 -10.23
N HIS A 398 9.78 -0.05 -11.52
CA HIS A 398 10.12 -1.38 -12.03
C HIS A 398 11.54 -1.78 -11.61
N ILE A 399 12.52 -0.89 -11.69
CA ILE A 399 13.91 -1.23 -11.32
C ILE A 399 14.03 -1.48 -9.81
N ALA A 400 13.37 -0.67 -8.99
CA ALA A 400 13.38 -0.87 -7.55
C ALA A 400 12.53 -2.07 -7.12
N LEU A 401 11.43 -2.37 -7.83
CA LEU A 401 10.67 -3.61 -7.64
C LEU A 401 11.48 -4.84 -8.11
N THR A 402 12.27 -4.71 -9.18
CA THR A 402 13.22 -5.73 -9.66
C THR A 402 14.36 -5.95 -8.66
N MET A 403 14.85 -4.91 -7.96
CA MET A 403 15.82 -5.05 -6.86
C MET A 403 15.20 -5.58 -5.56
N MET A 404 13.90 -5.38 -5.36
CA MET A 404 13.15 -6.00 -4.25
C MET A 404 12.76 -7.45 -4.54
N SER A 405 12.61 -7.82 -5.82
CA SER A 405 12.30 -9.17 -6.30
C SER A 405 13.53 -9.86 -6.90
N SER A 406 14.73 -9.30 -6.77
CA SER A 406 15.93 -9.94 -7.28
C SER A 406 16.24 -11.10 -6.34
N ASN A 407 15.67 -12.24 -6.68
CA ASN A 407 16.31 -13.52 -6.43
C ASN A 407 17.75 -13.34 -6.90
N ASP A 408 18.70 -13.42 -5.96
CA ASP A 408 20.10 -13.42 -6.28
C ASP A 408 20.36 -14.68 -7.13
N ILE A 409 20.46 -14.51 -8.45
CA ILE A 409 20.75 -15.62 -9.37
C ILE A 409 22.25 -15.89 -9.25
N TYR A 410 22.59 -16.99 -8.57
CA TYR A 410 23.96 -17.47 -8.46
C TYR A 410 24.22 -18.57 -9.50
N GLU A 411 25.42 -18.56 -10.11
CA GLU A 411 25.80 -19.58 -11.08
C GLU A 411 26.07 -20.92 -10.39
N VAL A 412 25.40 -21.96 -10.87
CA VAL A 412 25.60 -23.34 -10.39
C VAL A 412 26.85 -23.92 -11.05
N GLU A 413 27.77 -24.41 -10.24
CA GLU A 413 28.93 -25.18 -10.71
C GLU A 413 28.59 -26.66 -10.86
N ALA A 414 27.89 -27.22 -9.87
CA ALA A 414 27.41 -28.60 -9.95
C ALA A 414 26.22 -28.92 -9.03
N VAL A 415 25.44 -29.93 -9.39
CA VAL A 415 24.49 -30.57 -8.46
C VAL A 415 25.18 -31.76 -7.78
N VAL A 416 25.36 -31.67 -6.46
CA VAL A 416 26.16 -32.65 -5.69
C VAL A 416 25.32 -33.56 -4.79
N GLY A 417 24.07 -33.23 -4.54
CA GLY A 417 23.16 -34.00 -3.68
C GLY A 417 21.70 -33.92 -4.10
N HIS A 418 20.94 -34.93 -3.73
CA HIS A 418 19.48 -34.99 -3.91
C HIS A 418 18.85 -35.57 -2.65
N ARG A 419 17.76 -34.97 -2.19
CA ARG A 419 16.96 -35.49 -1.08
C ARG A 419 15.48 -35.19 -1.27
N HIS A 420 14.66 -35.96 -0.55
CA HIS A 420 13.26 -35.62 -0.33
C HIS A 420 13.10 -35.16 1.11
N LYS A 421 12.56 -33.96 1.31
CA LYS A 421 12.28 -33.40 2.64
C LYS A 421 10.91 -32.72 2.61
N ASP A 422 10.07 -33.04 3.60
CA ASP A 422 8.73 -32.45 3.77
C ASP A 422 7.82 -32.52 2.52
N GLY A 423 7.98 -33.58 1.71
CA GLY A 423 7.21 -33.81 0.48
C GLY A 423 7.74 -33.08 -0.76
N ASN A 424 8.82 -32.31 -0.62
CA ASN A 424 9.44 -31.57 -1.71
C ASN A 424 10.81 -32.17 -2.09
N GLU A 425 11.14 -32.05 -3.37
CA GLU A 425 12.44 -32.43 -3.91
C GLU A 425 13.42 -31.25 -3.79
N GLU A 426 14.53 -31.50 -3.10
CA GLU A 426 15.61 -30.52 -2.90
C GLU A 426 16.93 -31.06 -3.45
N TYR A 427 17.78 -30.16 -3.95
CA TYR A 427 19.09 -30.45 -4.50
C TYR A 427 20.16 -29.66 -3.76
N LEU A 428 21.28 -30.31 -3.45
CA LEU A 428 22.45 -29.65 -2.86
C LEU A 428 23.28 -29.07 -3.99
N ILE A 429 23.40 -27.74 -4.01
CA ILE A 429 24.04 -27.00 -5.08
C ILE A 429 25.47 -26.64 -4.68
N LYS A 430 26.43 -26.96 -5.55
CA LYS A 430 27.78 -26.40 -5.51
C LYS A 430 27.76 -25.10 -6.29
N TRP A 431 27.96 -24.00 -5.57
CA TRP A 431 27.98 -22.67 -6.16
C TRP A 431 29.35 -22.38 -6.78
N LYS A 432 29.36 -21.76 -7.96
CA LYS A 432 30.60 -21.40 -8.66
C LYS A 432 31.37 -20.33 -7.88
N ASP A 433 32.68 -20.51 -7.76
CA ASP A 433 33.60 -19.62 -7.02
C ASP A 433 33.39 -19.55 -5.49
N TYR A 434 32.50 -20.39 -4.95
CA TYR A 434 32.31 -20.57 -3.50
C TYR A 434 32.93 -21.89 -3.01
N SER A 435 33.18 -21.99 -1.71
CA SER A 435 33.71 -23.22 -1.11
C SER A 435 32.64 -24.31 -0.96
N GLU A 436 33.03 -25.58 -0.82
CA GLU A 436 32.07 -26.69 -0.60
C GLU A 436 31.29 -26.54 0.72
N ASP A 437 31.85 -25.84 1.71
CA ASP A 437 31.19 -25.55 2.99
C ASP A 437 29.99 -24.60 2.83
N GLU A 438 29.89 -23.91 1.70
CA GLU A 438 28.80 -22.98 1.37
C GLU A 438 27.71 -23.61 0.50
N ASN A 439 27.79 -24.91 0.22
CA ASN A 439 26.76 -25.61 -0.53
C ASN A 439 25.41 -25.55 0.22
N THR A 440 24.34 -25.19 -0.47
CA THR A 440 22.99 -25.09 0.11
C THR A 440 21.99 -26.02 -0.58
N TRP A 441 20.97 -26.44 0.18
CA TRP A 441 19.86 -27.22 -0.33
C TRP A 441 18.82 -26.28 -0.93
N GLU A 442 18.64 -26.34 -2.24
CA GLU A 442 17.70 -25.53 -2.98
C GLU A 442 16.51 -26.38 -3.47
N PRO A 443 15.27 -25.92 -3.32
CA PRO A 443 14.10 -26.58 -3.87
C PRO A 443 14.10 -26.49 -5.40
N THR A 444 13.39 -27.43 -6.03
CA THR A 444 13.25 -27.50 -7.50
C THR A 444 12.79 -26.20 -8.16
N HIS A 445 11.98 -25.38 -7.48
CA HIS A 445 11.48 -24.11 -8.03
C HIS A 445 12.50 -22.97 -7.98
N ASN A 446 13.59 -23.10 -7.22
CA ASN A 446 14.70 -22.14 -7.17
C ASN A 446 15.73 -22.36 -8.29
N LEU A 447 15.66 -23.49 -9.00
CA LEU A 447 16.61 -23.85 -10.05
C LEU A 447 16.16 -23.30 -11.41
N ASP A 448 17.10 -22.71 -12.15
CA ASP A 448 16.86 -22.32 -13.53
C ASP A 448 16.89 -23.54 -14.48
N GLU A 449 16.65 -23.32 -15.77
CA GLU A 449 16.58 -24.41 -16.75
C GLU A 449 17.90 -25.20 -16.84
N GLY A 450 19.05 -24.53 -16.71
CA GLY A 450 20.37 -25.18 -16.73
C GLY A 450 20.60 -26.08 -15.52
N ALA A 451 20.34 -25.57 -14.32
CA ALA A 451 20.46 -26.32 -13.07
C ALA A 451 19.44 -27.47 -12.99
N LEU A 452 18.24 -27.29 -13.56
CA LEU A 452 17.23 -28.36 -13.66
C LEU A 452 17.71 -29.51 -14.55
N GLU A 453 18.35 -29.23 -15.68
CA GLU A 453 18.92 -30.28 -16.54
C GLU A 453 20.05 -31.03 -15.82
N GLU A 454 20.91 -30.32 -15.10
CA GLU A 454 21.97 -30.96 -14.32
C GLU A 454 21.39 -31.82 -13.18
N ALA A 455 20.35 -31.34 -12.51
CA ALA A 455 19.63 -32.08 -11.48
C ALA A 455 18.98 -33.36 -12.01
N LYS A 456 18.41 -33.33 -13.23
CA LYS A 456 17.88 -34.52 -13.92
C LYS A 456 19.01 -35.51 -14.24
N VAL A 457 20.14 -35.02 -14.74
CA VAL A 457 21.32 -35.85 -15.04
C VAL A 457 21.84 -36.52 -13.77
N TYR A 458 21.96 -35.77 -12.67
CA TYR A 458 22.37 -36.31 -11.37
C TYR A 458 21.42 -37.41 -10.89
N ARG A 459 20.10 -37.15 -10.91
CA ARG A 459 19.08 -38.14 -10.54
C ARG A 459 19.19 -39.42 -11.36
N ASN A 460 19.29 -39.30 -12.68
CA ASN A 460 19.39 -40.46 -13.56
C ASN A 460 20.63 -41.30 -13.26
N ARG A 461 21.76 -40.67 -12.91
CA ARG A 461 22.97 -41.37 -12.46
C ARG A 461 22.78 -42.09 -11.13
N GLN A 462 22.05 -41.50 -10.17
CA GLN A 462 21.75 -42.15 -8.88
C GLN A 462 20.84 -43.37 -9.06
N VAL A 463 19.78 -43.26 -9.87
CA VAL A 463 18.86 -44.38 -10.17
C VAL A 463 19.60 -45.51 -10.87
N ALA A 464 20.45 -45.21 -11.86
CA ALA A 464 21.24 -46.23 -12.56
C ALA A 464 22.21 -46.97 -11.62
N ARG A 465 22.84 -46.25 -10.67
CA ARG A 465 23.70 -46.86 -9.65
C ARG A 465 22.91 -47.78 -8.72
N GLN A 466 21.72 -47.36 -8.29
CA GLN A 466 20.88 -48.16 -7.40
C GLN A 466 20.39 -49.44 -8.07
N LEU A 467 19.95 -49.37 -9.34
CA LEU A 467 19.54 -50.53 -10.13
C LEU A 467 20.70 -51.51 -10.38
N SER A 468 21.92 -50.99 -10.60
CA SER A 468 23.10 -51.84 -10.75
C SER A 468 23.47 -52.59 -9.46
N LEU A 469 23.30 -51.96 -8.30
CA LEU A 469 23.55 -52.57 -6.99
C LEU A 469 22.49 -53.59 -6.62
N GLU A 470 21.22 -53.32 -6.93
CA GLU A 470 20.12 -54.28 -6.74
C GLU A 470 20.27 -55.50 -7.67
N GLY A 471 20.70 -55.30 -8.92
CA GLY A 471 21.02 -56.39 -9.84
C GLY A 471 22.11 -57.33 -9.33
N GLN A 472 23.22 -56.76 -8.83
CA GLN A 472 24.32 -57.55 -8.23
C GLN A 472 23.88 -58.28 -6.96
N LYS A 473 22.96 -57.70 -6.18
CA LYS A 473 22.42 -58.34 -4.98
C LYS A 473 21.53 -59.54 -5.33
N ILE A 474 20.69 -59.42 -6.35
CA ILE A 474 19.83 -60.52 -6.83
C ILE A 474 20.64 -61.66 -7.44
N GLU A 475 21.77 -61.36 -8.10
CA GLU A 475 22.66 -62.37 -8.68
C GLU A 475 23.48 -63.12 -7.62
N ASN A 476 23.91 -62.40 -6.57
CA ASN A 476 24.56 -63.01 -5.39
C ASN A 476 23.60 -63.82 -4.51
N ASP A 477 22.31 -63.48 -4.44
CA ASP A 477 21.29 -64.24 -3.69
C ASP A 477 20.81 -65.50 -4.45
N ARG A 478 21.15 -65.64 -5.75
CA ARG A 478 20.81 -66.80 -6.60
C ARG A 478 21.95 -67.81 -6.80
N SER A 479 23.16 -67.47 -6.37
CA SER A 479 24.35 -68.33 -6.37
C SER A 479 24.55 -68.94 -4.98
#